data_AF-A0AAV7XHP0-F1
#
_entry.id   AF-A0AAV7XHP0-F1
#
_cell.length_a   1.000
_cell.length_b   1.000
_cell.length_c   1.000
_cell.angle_alpha   90.00
_cell.angle_beta   90.00
_cell.angle_gamma   90.00
#
_symmetry.space_group_name_H-M   'P 1'
#
loop_
_entity.id
_entity.type
_entity.pdbx_description
1 polymer ?
#
loop_
_entity_poly.entity_id
_entity_poly.type
_entity_poly.pdbx_seq_one_letter_code
_entity_poly.pdbx_strand_id
1 'polypeptide(L)'
;MAPSVAVCRSSSLLEQPELEAAVCRALSCDLSAVQSLDLGAQRCGAVSDGFLSTCGSMTVDAVVRGRHHQLHLFVKREDAKDIVSGLDSFRREGLFYDDILPRLESAWRRGSEPASPDLGPAAYLGTDSVVVMEDLTRRGYSAVEDDWMWNGVDYQTVQQTLRAQARLHAASLLAQYRDGVRFAPEVLHENFVTRRPGVVGRRIFDTAADVICKYLLPVAVKSLAVPQTPAELQRLKDLTRDLYAELDVDALRRREKQAGGVLTIGHGDAWPNNVLVKRDAQGRTEHAVLVDFQMVRLAPPALDVVMFVTMSTRRAFRDKHLPGLLREYYDDLAGYCRQRGLDITEELFSFETFMASVERVRGMCRALGAAYTPVLGGDDADMRHLHQDGDQRARFLTDAHVRGPLVARWYAAEGERGDRYRRYVNEYLEEVLGLPPSAA
;
A
#
# COMPACT_ATOMS: atom_id res chain seq x y z
N MET A 1 -48.14 6.82 -29.02
CA MET A 1 -46.82 7.38 -28.65
C MET A 1 -46.63 7.13 -27.17
N ALA A 2 -45.82 6.13 -26.83
CA ALA A 2 -45.48 5.86 -25.43
C ALA A 2 -44.52 6.96 -24.93
N PRO A 3 -44.71 7.49 -23.71
CA PRO A 3 -43.82 8.50 -23.18
C PRO A 3 -42.44 7.87 -22.95
N SER A 4 -41.45 8.40 -23.67
CA SER A 4 -40.03 8.16 -23.44
C SER A 4 -39.71 8.59 -22.01
N VAL A 5 -39.53 7.62 -21.12
CA VAL A 5 -39.00 7.87 -19.78
C VAL A 5 -37.54 8.28 -19.97
N ALA A 6 -37.26 9.55 -19.70
CA ALA A 6 -35.91 10.08 -19.68
C ALA A 6 -35.09 9.28 -18.67
N VAL A 7 -34.14 8.49 -19.17
CA VAL A 7 -33.09 7.87 -18.36
C VAL A 7 -32.27 9.02 -17.77
N CYS A 8 -32.49 9.31 -16.50
CA CYS A 8 -31.53 10.09 -15.74
C CYS A 8 -30.30 9.18 -15.57
N ARG A 9 -29.26 9.38 -16.40
CA ARG A 9 -27.98 8.69 -16.27
C ARG A 9 -27.31 9.16 -14.97
N SER A 10 -27.61 8.52 -13.86
CA SER A 10 -26.63 8.40 -12.77
C SER A 10 -25.54 7.46 -13.27
N SER A 11 -24.30 7.94 -13.40
CA SER A 11 -23.15 7.14 -13.85
C SER A 11 -22.77 6.12 -12.77
N SER A 12 -23.43 4.96 -12.76
CA SER A 12 -23.05 3.82 -11.92
C SER A 12 -21.57 3.47 -12.11
N LEU A 13 -20.84 3.20 -11.01
CA LEU A 13 -19.46 2.69 -11.06
C LEU A 13 -19.39 1.23 -11.52
N LEU A 14 -20.52 0.52 -11.52
CA LEU A 14 -20.66 -0.87 -11.98
C LEU A 14 -21.60 -0.97 -13.17
N GLU A 15 -21.24 -1.85 -14.09
CA GLU A 15 -22.13 -2.38 -15.12
C GLU A 15 -23.06 -3.44 -14.51
N GLN A 16 -24.20 -3.69 -15.17
CA GLN A 16 -25.22 -4.63 -14.70
C GLN A 16 -24.64 -6.02 -14.34
N PRO A 17 -23.79 -6.66 -15.18
CA PRO A 17 -23.28 -8.00 -14.87
C PRO A 17 -22.33 -8.02 -13.67
N GLU A 18 -21.57 -6.94 -13.47
CA GLU A 18 -20.65 -6.80 -12.34
C GLU A 18 -21.41 -6.62 -11.03
N LEU A 19 -22.48 -5.82 -11.05
CA LEU A 19 -23.37 -5.65 -9.90
C LEU A 19 -24.04 -6.98 -9.53
N GLU A 20 -24.58 -7.69 -10.51
CA GLU A 20 -25.20 -9.00 -10.33
C GLU A 20 -24.23 -10.00 -9.70
N ALA A 21 -23.00 -10.09 -10.23
CA ALA A 21 -21.95 -10.96 -9.71
C ALA A 21 -21.57 -10.61 -8.26
N ALA A 22 -21.36 -9.32 -7.98
CA ALA A 22 -21.00 -8.83 -6.65
C ALA A 22 -22.11 -9.13 -5.62
N VAL A 23 -23.38 -8.88 -5.96
CA VAL A 23 -24.52 -9.17 -5.06
C VAL A 23 -24.65 -10.66 -4.81
N CYS A 24 -24.56 -11.49 -5.86
CA CYS A 24 -24.61 -12.95 -5.74
C CYS A 24 -23.53 -13.48 -4.81
N ARG A 25 -22.30 -12.97 -4.92
CA ARG A 25 -21.19 -13.35 -4.03
C ARG A 25 -21.40 -12.85 -2.61
N ALA A 26 -21.81 -11.59 -2.42
CA ALA A 26 -22.05 -10.98 -1.11
C ALA A 26 -23.14 -11.71 -0.33
N LEU A 27 -24.21 -12.15 -1.00
CA LEU A 27 -25.35 -12.84 -0.39
C LEU A 27 -25.27 -14.37 -0.48
N SER A 28 -24.19 -14.91 -1.06
CA SER A 28 -24.00 -16.36 -1.28
C SER A 28 -25.21 -17.02 -1.96
N CYS A 29 -25.66 -16.44 -3.08
CA CYS A 29 -26.81 -16.90 -3.84
C CYS A 29 -26.54 -16.95 -5.35
N ASP A 30 -27.33 -17.74 -6.07
CA ASP A 30 -27.33 -17.74 -7.54
C ASP A 30 -28.15 -16.58 -8.10
N LEU A 31 -27.83 -16.13 -9.31
CA LEU A 31 -28.54 -15.04 -9.99
C LEU A 31 -30.05 -15.32 -10.15
N SER A 32 -30.44 -16.59 -10.33
CA SER A 32 -31.85 -16.99 -10.42
C SER A 32 -32.66 -16.73 -9.14
N ALA A 33 -31.97 -16.53 -8.00
CA ALA A 33 -32.59 -16.21 -6.72
C ALA A 33 -32.81 -14.70 -6.52
N VAL A 34 -32.22 -13.86 -7.37
CA VAL A 34 -32.32 -12.41 -7.33
C VAL A 34 -33.59 -11.98 -8.09
N GLN A 35 -34.53 -11.35 -7.38
CA GLN A 35 -35.83 -10.93 -7.92
C GLN A 35 -35.83 -9.48 -8.38
N SER A 36 -35.07 -8.62 -7.68
CA SER A 36 -34.85 -7.24 -8.10
C SER A 36 -33.52 -6.73 -7.55
N LEU A 37 -32.88 -5.86 -8.32
CA LEU A 37 -31.73 -5.06 -7.93
C LEU A 37 -32.10 -3.61 -8.19
N ASP A 38 -32.06 -2.75 -7.17
CA ASP A 38 -32.17 -1.32 -7.39
C ASP A 38 -30.80 -0.78 -7.84
N LEU A 39 -30.74 -0.28 -9.07
CA LEU A 39 -29.59 0.46 -9.62
C LEU A 39 -29.45 1.85 -8.99
N GLY A 40 -30.33 2.21 -8.06
CA GLY A 40 -30.24 3.33 -7.11
C GLY A 40 -29.08 3.21 -6.14
N ALA A 41 -27.92 2.78 -6.64
CA ALA A 41 -26.60 3.14 -6.18
C ALA A 41 -26.56 4.63 -5.86
N GLN A 42 -27.01 5.01 -4.67
CA GLN A 42 -26.76 6.33 -4.16
C GLN A 42 -25.27 6.36 -3.92
N ARG A 43 -24.58 7.11 -4.78
CA ARG A 43 -23.19 7.46 -4.56
C ARG A 43 -23.11 8.14 -3.20
N CYS A 44 -22.57 7.44 -2.22
CA CYS A 44 -22.43 7.96 -0.86
C CYS A 44 -20.99 8.46 -0.73
N GLY A 45 -20.80 9.78 -0.69
CA GLY A 45 -19.48 10.40 -0.53
C GLY A 45 -18.84 10.91 -1.83
N ALA A 46 -17.71 11.59 -1.67
CA ALA A 46 -16.93 12.10 -2.80
C ALA A 46 -16.30 10.93 -3.58
N VAL A 47 -16.19 11.08 -4.92
CA VAL A 47 -15.23 10.22 -5.64
C VAL A 47 -13.87 10.77 -5.29
N SER A 48 -13.01 9.89 -4.79
CA SER A 48 -11.59 10.16 -4.76
C SER A 48 -11.01 9.61 -6.06
N ASP A 49 -10.46 10.50 -6.89
CA ASP A 49 -9.54 10.09 -7.93
C ASP A 49 -8.26 9.63 -7.22
N GLY A 50 -8.15 8.32 -7.01
CA GLY A 50 -6.95 7.69 -6.52
C GLY A 50 -5.83 7.82 -7.56
N PHE A 51 -4.61 7.54 -7.16
CA PHE A 51 -3.45 7.71 -8.05
C PHE A 51 -3.48 6.80 -9.28
N LEU A 52 -4.29 5.73 -9.28
CA LEU A 52 -4.41 4.76 -10.38
C LEU A 52 -5.87 4.35 -10.71
N SER A 53 -6.87 4.95 -10.05
CA SER A 53 -8.24 4.44 -10.12
C SER A 53 -9.29 5.46 -9.69
N THR A 54 -10.50 5.30 -10.23
CA THR A 54 -11.69 6.00 -9.74
C THR A 54 -12.37 5.13 -8.68
N CYS A 55 -12.56 5.68 -7.47
CA CYS A 55 -13.15 4.95 -6.35
C CYS A 55 -14.43 5.61 -5.82
N GLY A 56 -15.34 4.81 -5.26
CA GLY A 56 -16.49 5.34 -4.52
C GLY A 56 -17.33 4.30 -3.79
N SER A 57 -18.04 4.75 -2.76
CA SER A 57 -19.01 3.93 -2.03
C SER A 57 -20.39 3.95 -2.69
N MET A 58 -21.06 2.81 -2.59
CA MET A 58 -22.36 2.54 -3.20
C MET A 58 -23.24 1.75 -2.23
N THR A 59 -24.51 2.16 -2.11
CA THR A 59 -25.53 1.35 -1.42
C THR A 59 -26.41 0.65 -2.44
N VAL A 60 -26.60 -0.66 -2.29
CA VAL A 60 -27.40 -1.49 -3.19
C VAL A 60 -28.56 -2.12 -2.41
N ASP A 61 -29.78 -1.85 -2.84
CA ASP A 61 -30.97 -2.53 -2.34
C ASP A 61 -31.31 -3.70 -3.27
N ALA A 62 -31.41 -4.90 -2.70
CA ALA A 62 -31.63 -6.15 -3.42
C ALA A 62 -32.75 -6.97 -2.79
N VAL A 63 -33.59 -7.60 -3.62
CA VAL A 63 -34.57 -8.60 -3.16
C VAL A 63 -34.12 -9.97 -3.61
N VAL A 64 -33.75 -10.82 -2.64
CA VAL A 64 -33.24 -12.18 -2.89
C VAL A 64 -34.13 -13.16 -2.14
N ARG A 65 -34.70 -14.14 -2.86
CA ARG A 65 -35.65 -15.13 -2.30
C ARG A 65 -36.78 -14.50 -1.48
N GLY A 66 -37.34 -13.39 -1.94
CA GLY A 66 -38.42 -12.65 -1.28
C GLY A 66 -38.00 -11.82 -0.07
N ARG A 67 -36.69 -11.70 0.23
CA ARG A 67 -36.17 -10.91 1.35
C ARG A 67 -35.44 -9.68 0.85
N HIS A 68 -35.67 -8.55 1.50
CA HIS A 68 -34.95 -7.30 1.23
C HIS A 68 -33.58 -7.31 1.91
N HIS A 69 -32.55 -6.91 1.16
CA HIS A 69 -31.17 -6.79 1.58
C HIS A 69 -30.65 -5.41 1.20
N GLN A 70 -29.89 -4.78 2.09
CA GLN A 70 -29.16 -3.55 1.79
C GLN A 70 -27.67 -3.82 1.96
N LEU A 71 -26.92 -3.64 0.88
CA LEU A 71 -25.47 -3.86 0.83
C LEU A 71 -24.76 -2.51 0.72
N HIS A 72 -23.67 -2.34 1.46
CA HIS A 72 -22.80 -1.17 1.34
C HIS A 72 -21.46 -1.62 0.77
N LEU A 73 -21.19 -1.17 -0.45
CA LEU A 73 -20.07 -1.63 -1.27
C LEU A 73 -19.11 -0.47 -1.51
N PHE A 74 -17.82 -0.76 -1.51
CA PHE A 74 -16.78 0.10 -2.05
C PHE A 74 -16.34 -0.44 -3.40
N VAL A 75 -16.33 0.44 -4.41
CA VAL A 75 -16.02 0.08 -5.80
C VAL A 75 -14.78 0.84 -6.26
N LYS A 76 -13.81 0.10 -6.79
CA LYS A 76 -12.60 0.62 -7.44
C LYS A 76 -12.64 0.21 -8.91
N ARG A 77 -12.58 1.16 -9.83
CA ARG A 77 -12.53 0.91 -11.27
C ARG A 77 -11.26 1.50 -11.88
N GLU A 78 -10.61 0.71 -12.74
CA GLU A 78 -9.49 1.13 -13.55
C GLU A 78 -9.96 2.20 -14.52
N ASP A 79 -9.31 3.36 -14.50
CA ASP A 79 -9.59 4.38 -15.52
C ASP A 79 -8.88 3.93 -16.81
N ALA A 80 -9.65 3.71 -17.87
CA ALA A 80 -9.14 3.25 -19.17
C ALA A 80 -8.10 4.21 -19.80
N LYS A 81 -7.94 5.43 -19.26
CA LYS A 81 -6.92 6.41 -19.68
C LYS A 81 -5.57 6.26 -18.95
N ASP A 82 -5.47 5.37 -17.97
CA ASP A 82 -4.44 5.39 -16.92
C ASP A 82 -3.31 4.37 -17.09
N ILE A 83 -3.09 3.90 -18.32
CA ILE A 83 -2.13 2.84 -18.62
C ILE A 83 -0.69 3.27 -18.30
N VAL A 84 -0.23 2.98 -17.09
CA VAL A 84 1.16 2.59 -16.85
C VAL A 84 1.27 1.12 -17.26
N SER A 85 1.29 0.87 -18.57
CA SER A 85 1.27 -0.47 -19.15
C SER A 85 2.34 -1.35 -18.52
N GLY A 86 1.91 -2.50 -17.98
CA GLY A 86 2.80 -3.54 -17.47
C GLY A 86 3.01 -3.60 -15.95
N LEU A 87 2.25 -2.86 -15.14
CA LEU A 87 2.19 -3.13 -13.67
C LEU A 87 1.24 -4.28 -13.32
N ASP A 88 0.15 -4.42 -14.07
CA ASP A 88 -0.95 -5.37 -13.83
C ASP A 88 -1.58 -5.20 -12.43
N SER A 89 -1.65 -3.96 -11.93
CA SER A 89 -2.09 -3.61 -10.57
C SER A 89 -3.50 -4.11 -10.24
N PHE A 90 -4.48 -3.86 -11.11
CA PHE A 90 -5.87 -4.31 -10.90
C PHE A 90 -6.00 -5.82 -10.96
N ARG A 91 -5.38 -6.45 -11.95
CA ARG A 91 -5.32 -7.92 -12.06
C ARG A 91 -4.74 -8.56 -10.80
N ARG A 92 -3.65 -7.99 -10.25
CA ARG A 92 -3.05 -8.46 -8.98
C ARG A 92 -4.00 -8.33 -7.80
N GLU A 93 -4.63 -7.17 -7.65
CA GLU A 93 -5.57 -6.90 -6.58
C GLU A 93 -6.79 -7.84 -6.67
N GLY A 94 -7.35 -8.02 -7.87
CA GLY A 94 -8.42 -8.98 -8.14
C GLY A 94 -8.03 -10.41 -7.78
N LEU A 95 -6.84 -10.88 -8.18
CA LEU A 95 -6.33 -12.21 -7.82
C LEU A 95 -6.09 -12.35 -6.30
N PHE A 96 -5.64 -11.29 -5.63
CA PHE A 96 -5.51 -11.31 -4.17
C PHE A 96 -6.86 -11.60 -3.51
N TYR A 97 -7.89 -10.86 -3.89
CA TYR A 97 -9.22 -10.99 -3.30
C TYR A 97 -9.93 -12.29 -3.71
N ASP A 98 -9.73 -12.76 -4.94
CA ASP A 98 -10.43 -13.95 -5.45
C ASP A 98 -9.81 -15.27 -5.00
N ASP A 99 -8.47 -15.35 -4.91
CA ASP A 99 -7.76 -16.60 -4.64
C ASP A 99 -6.91 -16.56 -3.35
N ILE A 100 -6.13 -15.49 -3.14
CA ILE A 100 -5.15 -15.46 -2.04
C ILE A 100 -5.82 -15.27 -0.69
N LEU A 101 -6.62 -14.21 -0.52
CA LEU A 101 -7.27 -13.85 0.73
C LEU A 101 -8.14 -14.99 1.29
N PRO A 102 -9.00 -15.66 0.50
CA PRO A 102 -9.79 -16.80 1.01
C PRO A 102 -8.92 -17.96 1.55
N ARG A 103 -7.78 -18.24 0.92
CA ARG A 103 -6.84 -19.27 1.37
C ARG A 103 -6.13 -18.87 2.66
N LEU A 104 -5.73 -17.61 2.79
CA LEU A 104 -5.15 -17.06 4.01
C LEU A 104 -6.13 -17.10 5.17
N GLU A 105 -7.39 -16.70 4.94
CA GLU A 105 -8.44 -16.81 5.95
C GLU A 105 -8.76 -18.26 6.33
N SER A 106 -8.78 -19.17 5.35
CA SER A 106 -8.98 -20.60 5.61
C SER A 106 -7.87 -21.16 6.49
N ALA A 107 -6.61 -20.80 6.21
CA ALA A 107 -5.48 -21.16 7.05
C ALA A 107 -5.62 -20.54 8.45
N TRP A 108 -6.04 -19.29 8.57
CA TRP A 108 -6.24 -18.66 9.88
C TRP A 108 -7.27 -19.39 10.75
N ARG A 109 -8.41 -19.80 10.17
CA ARG A 109 -9.56 -20.38 10.90
C ARG A 109 -9.36 -21.82 11.40
N ARG A 110 -8.34 -22.56 10.95
CA ARG A 110 -8.09 -23.97 11.36
C ARG A 110 -7.66 -24.16 12.83
N GLY A 111 -7.62 -23.09 13.64
CA GLY A 111 -7.27 -23.13 15.06
C GLY A 111 -8.49 -23.12 16.00
N SER A 112 -8.24 -22.97 17.31
CA SER A 112 -9.25 -22.89 18.36
C SER A 112 -10.06 -21.59 18.38
N GLU A 113 -9.69 -20.60 17.55
CA GLU A 113 -10.41 -19.34 17.41
C GLU A 113 -11.09 -19.21 16.03
N PRO A 114 -12.42 -19.13 15.98
CA PRO A 114 -13.17 -18.98 14.73
C PRO A 114 -13.24 -17.53 14.21
N ALA A 115 -12.71 -16.55 14.96
CA ALA A 115 -12.82 -15.13 14.62
C ALA A 115 -12.07 -14.79 13.32
N SER A 116 -12.67 -13.89 12.53
CA SER A 116 -12.03 -13.35 11.33
C SER A 116 -10.69 -12.71 11.67
N PRO A 117 -9.63 -12.96 10.88
CA PRO A 117 -8.35 -12.27 11.04
C PRO A 117 -8.38 -10.79 10.63
N ASP A 118 -9.45 -10.31 9.98
CA ASP A 118 -9.54 -8.97 9.40
C ASP A 118 -8.27 -8.62 8.59
N LEU A 119 -7.88 -9.53 7.67
CA LEU A 119 -6.71 -9.36 6.80
C LEU A 119 -6.89 -8.27 5.75
N GLY A 120 -8.14 -7.96 5.43
CA GLY A 120 -8.57 -6.98 4.44
C GLY A 120 -10.10 -6.95 4.38
N PRO A 121 -10.68 -6.11 3.51
CA PRO A 121 -12.12 -6.09 3.31
C PRO A 121 -12.60 -7.38 2.65
N ALA A 122 -13.81 -7.82 3.01
CA ALA A 122 -14.51 -8.85 2.25
C ALA A 122 -14.69 -8.40 0.80
N ALA A 123 -14.28 -9.23 -0.16
CA ALA A 123 -14.38 -8.91 -1.57
C ALA A 123 -15.47 -9.72 -2.28
N TYR A 124 -16.18 -9.05 -3.18
CA TYR A 124 -17.35 -9.58 -3.87
C TYR A 124 -17.15 -9.69 -5.38
N LEU A 125 -16.20 -8.94 -5.94
CA LEU A 125 -15.78 -9.05 -7.33
C LEU A 125 -14.34 -8.55 -7.46
N GLY A 126 -13.53 -9.27 -8.24
CA GLY A 126 -12.20 -8.83 -8.66
C GLY A 126 -11.99 -9.22 -10.11
N THR A 127 -11.76 -8.24 -10.97
CA THR A 127 -11.44 -8.41 -12.39
C THR A 127 -10.17 -7.63 -12.73
N ASP A 128 -9.74 -7.67 -13.99
CA ASP A 128 -8.60 -6.89 -14.47
C ASP A 128 -8.87 -5.38 -14.49
N SER A 129 -10.12 -4.92 -14.28
CA SER A 129 -10.50 -3.51 -14.35
C SER A 129 -11.43 -3.03 -13.23
N VAL A 130 -11.96 -3.94 -12.40
CA VAL A 130 -12.92 -3.60 -11.32
C VAL A 130 -12.68 -4.46 -10.09
N VAL A 131 -12.68 -3.83 -8.93
CA VAL A 131 -12.73 -4.49 -7.63
C VAL A 131 -13.93 -3.96 -6.84
N VAL A 132 -14.73 -4.88 -6.30
CA VAL A 132 -15.89 -4.58 -5.44
C VAL A 132 -15.68 -5.26 -4.10
N MET A 133 -15.77 -4.49 -3.03
CA MET A 133 -15.50 -4.94 -1.67
C MET A 133 -16.51 -4.36 -0.67
N GLU A 134 -16.50 -4.84 0.57
CA GLU A 134 -17.30 -4.28 1.64
C GLU A 134 -16.91 -2.84 1.93
N ASP A 135 -17.90 -1.98 2.20
CA ASP A 135 -17.65 -0.64 2.72
C ASP A 135 -17.36 -0.70 4.23
N LEU A 136 -16.06 -0.68 4.56
CA LEU A 136 -15.58 -0.75 5.95
C LEU A 136 -16.01 0.43 6.82
N THR A 137 -16.47 1.56 6.25
CA THR A 137 -16.98 2.71 7.03
C THR A 137 -18.17 2.32 7.90
N ARG A 138 -18.96 1.34 7.45
CA ARG A 138 -20.12 0.82 8.20
C ARG A 138 -19.73 0.01 9.44
N ARG A 139 -18.48 -0.47 9.49
CA ARG A 139 -17.88 -1.14 10.65
C ARG A 139 -17.13 -0.16 11.57
N GLY A 140 -17.20 1.14 11.29
CA GLY A 140 -16.56 2.21 12.04
C GLY A 140 -15.07 2.42 11.71
N TYR A 141 -14.60 1.87 10.60
CA TYR A 141 -13.25 2.14 10.10
C TYR A 141 -13.23 3.43 9.28
N SER A 142 -12.18 4.23 9.44
CA SER A 142 -11.95 5.41 8.63
C SER A 142 -10.45 5.57 8.35
N ALA A 143 -10.11 6.30 7.30
CA ALA A 143 -8.74 6.77 7.14
C ALA A 143 -8.36 7.66 8.34
N VAL A 144 -7.08 7.71 8.68
CA VAL A 144 -6.59 8.72 9.62
C VAL A 144 -6.62 10.06 8.88
N GLU A 145 -7.48 10.97 9.32
CA GLU A 145 -7.53 12.34 8.81
C GLU A 145 -6.25 13.06 9.26
N ASP A 146 -5.30 13.30 8.34
CA ASP A 146 -4.15 14.19 8.53
C ASP A 146 -3.24 14.22 7.27
N ASP A 147 -2.09 14.88 7.38
CA ASP A 147 -0.97 14.88 6.43
C ASP A 147 -0.71 13.48 5.82
N TRP A 148 -0.36 13.42 4.54
CA TRP A 148 -0.14 12.16 3.77
C TRP A 148 0.93 11.26 4.41
N MET A 149 1.83 11.87 5.18
CA MET A 149 2.70 11.22 6.14
C MET A 149 2.07 11.45 7.52
N TRP A 150 1.97 10.39 8.32
CA TRP A 150 1.39 10.37 9.66
C TRP A 150 2.21 11.21 10.68
N ASN A 151 2.28 12.50 10.42
CA ASN A 151 3.04 13.48 11.18
C ASN A 151 2.34 13.76 12.50
N GLY A 152 2.98 13.36 13.60
CA GLY A 152 2.38 13.47 14.92
C GLY A 152 1.38 12.35 15.24
N VAL A 153 1.35 11.28 14.44
CA VAL A 153 0.56 10.10 14.76
C VAL A 153 0.94 9.52 16.11
N ASP A 154 -0.06 9.03 16.83
CA ASP A 154 0.17 8.36 18.10
C ASP A 154 0.82 6.98 17.90
N TYR A 155 1.56 6.55 18.92
CA TYR A 155 2.23 5.25 18.94
C TYR A 155 1.26 4.08 18.69
N GLN A 156 0.05 4.16 19.27
CA GLN A 156 -0.93 3.09 19.24
C GLN A 156 -1.47 2.86 17.83
N THR A 157 -1.65 3.91 17.03
CA THR A 157 -2.01 3.78 15.62
C THR A 157 -0.96 3.01 14.83
N VAL A 158 0.33 3.35 14.97
CA VAL A 158 1.43 2.62 14.30
C VAL A 158 1.50 1.16 14.78
N GLN A 159 1.37 0.93 16.10
CA GLN A 159 1.32 -0.42 16.68
C GLN A 159 0.18 -1.25 16.08
N GLN A 160 -1.03 -0.68 15.97
CA GLN A 160 -2.18 -1.41 15.43
C GLN A 160 -2.03 -1.72 13.93
N THR A 161 -1.37 -0.85 13.16
CA THR A 161 -1.03 -1.17 11.77
C THR A 161 -0.03 -2.31 11.67
N LEU A 162 1.01 -2.32 12.51
CA LEU A 162 1.96 -3.43 12.55
C LEU A 162 1.29 -4.73 12.99
N ARG A 163 0.30 -4.68 13.89
CA ARG A 163 -0.56 -5.84 14.21
C ARG A 163 -1.34 -6.34 13.00
N ALA A 164 -1.90 -5.44 12.19
CA ALA A 164 -2.59 -5.83 10.96
C ALA A 164 -1.63 -6.53 9.98
N GLN A 165 -0.42 -6.00 9.80
CA GLN A 165 0.62 -6.67 9.02
C GLN A 165 1.03 -8.02 9.64
N ALA A 166 1.17 -8.12 10.96
CA ALA A 166 1.51 -9.37 11.64
C ALA A 166 0.44 -10.46 11.41
N ARG A 167 -0.85 -10.10 11.39
CA ARG A 167 -1.94 -11.03 11.03
C ARG A 167 -1.81 -11.55 9.60
N LEU A 168 -1.55 -10.65 8.63
CA LEU A 168 -1.34 -11.03 7.22
C LEU A 168 -0.14 -11.98 7.06
N HIS A 169 0.99 -11.63 7.67
CA HIS A 169 2.20 -12.43 7.64
C HIS A 169 2.02 -13.78 8.33
N ALA A 170 1.35 -13.82 9.49
CA ALA A 170 1.03 -15.05 10.20
C ALA A 170 0.12 -15.97 9.37
N ALA A 171 -0.95 -15.43 8.76
CA ALA A 171 -1.82 -16.19 7.87
C ALA A 171 -1.05 -16.78 6.69
N SER A 172 -0.09 -16.02 6.14
CA SER A 172 0.79 -16.50 5.08
C SER A 172 1.71 -17.62 5.52
N LEU A 173 2.33 -17.53 6.71
CA LEU A 173 3.18 -18.59 7.24
C LEU A 173 2.37 -19.85 7.54
N LEU A 174 1.19 -19.71 8.13
CA LEU A 174 0.29 -20.84 8.40
C LEU A 174 -0.13 -21.55 7.10
N ALA A 175 -0.53 -20.77 6.08
CA ALA A 175 -0.89 -21.34 4.79
C ALA A 175 0.27 -22.10 4.15
N GLN A 176 1.49 -21.54 4.15
CA GLN A 176 2.65 -22.15 3.49
C GLN A 176 3.22 -23.35 4.26
N TYR A 177 3.47 -23.19 5.56
CA TYR A 177 4.28 -24.13 6.35
C TYR A 177 3.45 -25.14 7.12
N ARG A 178 2.26 -24.77 7.60
CA ARG A 178 1.36 -25.69 8.31
C ARG A 178 0.42 -26.42 7.34
N ASP A 179 -0.17 -25.70 6.40
CA ASP A 179 -1.20 -26.24 5.52
C ASP A 179 -0.66 -26.69 4.14
N GLY A 180 0.57 -26.35 3.79
CA GLY A 180 1.17 -26.70 2.50
C GLY A 180 0.51 -26.03 1.28
N VAL A 181 -0.18 -24.90 1.49
CA VAL A 181 -0.83 -24.12 0.42
C VAL A 181 0.22 -23.58 -0.54
N ARG A 182 -0.02 -23.80 -1.83
CA ARG A 182 0.74 -23.19 -2.91
C ARG A 182 -0.10 -22.08 -3.55
N PHE A 183 0.47 -20.90 -3.67
CA PHE A 183 -0.16 -19.75 -4.30
C PHE A 183 0.25 -19.64 -5.77
N ALA A 184 -0.61 -19.03 -6.58
CA ALA A 184 -0.36 -18.78 -7.99
C ALA A 184 0.93 -17.95 -8.19
N PRO A 185 1.90 -18.40 -9.01
CA PRO A 185 3.15 -17.67 -9.24
C PRO A 185 2.96 -16.24 -9.74
N GLU A 186 1.89 -16.01 -10.52
CA GLU A 186 1.54 -14.75 -11.16
C GLU A 186 1.40 -13.60 -10.17
N VAL A 187 0.73 -13.85 -9.03
CA VAL A 187 0.53 -12.88 -7.95
C VAL A 187 1.83 -12.63 -7.19
N LEU A 188 2.74 -13.59 -7.20
CA LEU A 188 3.99 -13.52 -6.45
C LEU A 188 5.14 -12.91 -7.25
N HIS A 189 5.03 -12.72 -8.57
CA HIS A 189 6.07 -12.00 -9.32
C HIS A 189 6.15 -10.54 -8.84
N GLU A 190 7.32 -9.91 -8.85
CA GLU A 190 7.46 -8.49 -8.45
C GLU A 190 7.48 -7.59 -9.70
N ASN A 191 6.45 -6.78 -9.93
CA ASN A 191 6.36 -5.89 -11.12
C ASN A 191 6.65 -4.41 -10.82
N PHE A 192 6.80 -4.03 -9.55
CA PHE A 192 7.05 -2.65 -9.13
C PHE A 192 8.53 -2.46 -8.80
N VAL A 193 9.03 -3.16 -7.77
CA VAL A 193 10.39 -2.98 -7.25
C VAL A 193 11.33 -4.06 -7.82
N THR A 194 11.64 -3.94 -9.11
CA THR A 194 12.39 -4.96 -9.85
C THR A 194 13.47 -4.36 -10.77
N ARG A 195 14.50 -5.17 -11.06
CA ARG A 195 15.53 -4.85 -12.07
C ARG A 195 15.33 -5.58 -13.41
N ARG A 196 14.23 -6.31 -13.57
CA ARG A 196 13.89 -7.00 -14.83
C ARG A 196 13.78 -5.99 -16.00
N PRO A 197 14.43 -6.25 -17.15
CA PRO A 197 14.32 -5.38 -18.33
C PRO A 197 12.87 -5.31 -18.84
N GLY A 198 12.46 -4.13 -19.32
CA GLY A 198 11.14 -3.92 -19.93
C GLY A 198 9.96 -3.79 -18.95
N VAL A 199 10.17 -3.98 -17.65
CA VAL A 199 9.13 -3.79 -16.64
C VAL A 199 9.03 -2.31 -16.26
N VAL A 200 7.82 -1.76 -16.28
CA VAL A 200 7.59 -0.33 -16.04
C VAL A 200 7.92 0.09 -14.60
N GLY A 201 7.75 -0.78 -13.61
CA GLY A 201 8.18 -0.54 -12.23
C GLY A 201 9.66 -0.17 -12.12
N ARG A 202 10.53 -0.88 -12.86
CA ARG A 202 11.95 -0.54 -12.96
C ARG A 202 12.14 0.91 -13.43
N ARG A 203 11.42 1.30 -14.49
CA ARG A 203 11.51 2.65 -15.08
C ARG A 203 11.04 3.72 -14.09
N ILE A 204 10.03 3.44 -13.27
CA ILE A 204 9.55 4.36 -12.22
C ILE A 204 10.67 4.67 -11.22
N PHE A 205 11.38 3.65 -10.74
CA PHE A 205 12.46 3.83 -9.77
C PHE A 205 13.75 4.39 -10.40
N ASP A 206 14.08 4.03 -11.64
CA ASP A 206 15.17 4.69 -12.39
C ASP A 206 14.88 6.18 -12.59
N THR A 207 13.63 6.53 -12.89
CA THR A 207 13.17 7.91 -13.00
C THR A 207 13.30 8.65 -11.67
N ALA A 208 12.91 8.01 -10.55
CA ALA A 208 13.04 8.62 -9.23
C ALA A 208 14.51 8.90 -8.87
N ALA A 209 15.43 7.95 -9.14
CA ALA A 209 16.86 8.16 -8.96
C ALA A 209 17.37 9.36 -9.78
N ASP A 210 16.94 9.46 -11.05
CA ASP A 210 17.29 10.57 -11.93
C ASP A 210 16.74 11.90 -11.44
N VAL A 211 15.51 11.93 -10.94
CA VAL A 211 14.90 13.13 -10.35
C VAL A 211 15.72 13.61 -9.16
N ILE A 212 16.08 12.69 -8.25
CA ILE A 212 16.89 13.02 -7.08
C ILE A 212 18.26 13.53 -7.51
N CYS A 213 18.95 12.83 -8.40
CA CYS A 213 20.32 13.17 -8.81
C CYS A 213 20.40 14.46 -9.63
N LYS A 214 19.47 14.68 -10.57
CA LYS A 214 19.56 15.78 -11.55
C LYS A 214 18.87 17.06 -11.06
N TYR A 215 17.83 16.95 -10.25
CA TYR A 215 16.98 18.09 -9.89
C TYR A 215 16.99 18.39 -8.38
N LEU A 216 16.93 17.36 -7.53
CA LEU A 216 16.78 17.57 -6.10
C LEU A 216 18.10 17.82 -5.36
N LEU A 217 19.08 16.92 -5.48
CA LEU A 217 20.37 17.07 -4.82
C LEU A 217 21.09 18.41 -5.13
N PRO A 218 21.09 18.92 -6.38
CA PRO A 218 21.74 20.20 -6.68
C PRO A 218 21.16 21.40 -5.91
N VAL A 219 19.88 21.36 -5.56
CA VAL A 219 19.24 22.43 -4.75
C VAL A 219 19.30 22.11 -3.26
N ALA A 220 19.11 20.84 -2.89
CA ALA A 220 18.99 20.42 -1.50
C ALA A 220 20.34 20.38 -0.77
N VAL A 221 21.46 20.14 -1.47
CA VAL A 221 22.80 20.05 -0.85
C VAL A 221 23.14 21.26 0.01
N LYS A 222 22.65 22.45 -0.36
CA LYS A 222 22.83 23.72 0.37
C LYS A 222 22.24 23.70 1.78
N SER A 223 21.23 22.86 1.99
CA SER A 223 20.52 22.69 3.25
C SER A 223 21.02 21.48 4.04
N LEU A 224 21.93 20.66 3.46
CA LEU A 224 22.46 19.46 4.07
C LEU A 224 23.77 19.75 4.81
N ALA A 225 23.97 19.09 5.96
CA ALA A 225 25.21 19.16 6.75
C ALA A 225 26.38 18.39 6.09
N VAL A 226 26.78 18.80 4.88
CA VAL A 226 27.85 18.19 4.06
C VAL A 226 28.75 19.25 3.45
N PRO A 227 29.99 18.89 3.03
CA PRO A 227 30.83 19.80 2.26
C PRO A 227 30.14 20.28 0.98
N GLN A 228 30.05 21.61 0.80
CA GLN A 228 29.40 22.23 -0.35
C GLN A 228 30.33 22.26 -1.58
N THR A 229 30.79 21.07 -2.00
CA THR A 229 31.76 20.90 -3.09
C THR A 229 31.18 20.10 -4.26
N PRO A 230 31.65 20.31 -5.50
CA PRO A 230 31.25 19.47 -6.63
C PRO A 230 31.54 17.98 -6.42
N ALA A 231 32.64 17.65 -5.73
CA ALA A 231 33.02 16.28 -5.42
C ALA A 231 32.02 15.61 -4.45
N GLU A 232 31.61 16.32 -3.40
CA GLU A 232 30.63 15.79 -2.45
C GLU A 232 29.24 15.63 -3.12
N LEU A 233 28.80 16.60 -3.90
CA LEU A 233 27.56 16.48 -4.66
C LEU A 233 27.60 15.27 -5.60
N GLN A 234 28.74 15.00 -6.25
CA GLN A 234 28.90 13.82 -7.10
C GLN A 234 28.84 12.53 -6.27
N ARG A 235 29.52 12.48 -5.12
CA ARG A 235 29.47 11.35 -4.17
C ARG A 235 28.03 11.03 -3.75
N LEU A 236 27.21 12.04 -3.42
CA LEU A 236 25.81 11.82 -3.03
C LEU A 236 24.97 11.27 -4.19
N LYS A 237 25.22 11.71 -5.42
CA LYS A 237 24.56 11.17 -6.62
C LYS A 237 24.94 9.72 -6.87
N ASP A 238 26.21 9.37 -6.71
CA ASP A 238 26.69 8.00 -6.90
C ASP A 238 26.08 7.07 -5.83
N LEU A 239 26.08 7.48 -4.56
CA LEU A 239 25.41 6.73 -3.49
C LEU A 239 23.91 6.55 -3.75
N THR A 240 23.23 7.59 -4.24
CA THR A 240 21.82 7.48 -4.64
C THR A 240 21.64 6.43 -5.73
N ARG A 241 22.49 6.44 -6.77
CA ARG A 241 22.39 5.45 -7.86
C ARG A 241 22.65 4.03 -7.38
N ASP A 242 23.63 3.85 -6.51
CA ASP A 242 23.96 2.53 -5.93
C ASP A 242 22.77 1.99 -5.12
N LEU A 243 22.17 2.81 -4.25
CA LEU A 243 20.99 2.42 -3.48
C LEU A 243 19.81 2.02 -4.37
N TYR A 244 19.56 2.80 -5.42
CA TYR A 244 18.50 2.46 -6.36
C TYR A 244 18.85 1.20 -7.16
N ALA A 245 20.11 0.97 -7.53
CA ALA A 245 20.56 -0.24 -8.22
C ALA A 245 20.16 -1.51 -7.46
N GLU A 246 20.12 -1.46 -6.13
CA GLU A 246 19.72 -2.55 -5.25
C GLU A 246 18.19 -2.77 -5.11
N LEU A 247 17.35 -1.93 -5.73
CA LEU A 247 15.89 -2.09 -5.74
C LEU A 247 15.45 -3.29 -6.60
N ASP A 248 15.65 -4.49 -6.07
CA ASP A 248 15.26 -5.77 -6.65
C ASP A 248 14.72 -6.72 -5.56
N VAL A 249 13.40 -6.82 -5.44
CA VAL A 249 12.79 -7.75 -4.46
C VAL A 249 13.11 -9.20 -4.81
N ASP A 250 13.29 -9.56 -6.09
CA ASP A 250 13.68 -10.93 -6.44
C ASP A 250 15.09 -11.26 -5.95
N ALA A 251 16.02 -10.30 -6.03
CA ALA A 251 17.34 -10.45 -5.41
C ALA A 251 17.26 -10.52 -3.89
N LEU A 252 16.42 -9.68 -3.27
CA LEU A 252 16.21 -9.69 -1.82
C LEU A 252 15.64 -11.05 -1.35
N ARG A 253 14.64 -11.61 -2.06
CA ARG A 253 14.07 -12.94 -1.77
C ARG A 253 15.13 -14.03 -1.79
N ARG A 254 16.04 -14.00 -2.77
CA ARG A 254 17.15 -14.98 -2.86
C ARG A 254 18.08 -14.84 -1.66
N ARG A 255 18.48 -13.62 -1.31
CA ARG A 255 19.35 -13.34 -0.15
C ARG A 255 18.68 -13.75 1.17
N GLU A 256 17.39 -13.49 1.32
CA GLU A 256 16.61 -13.89 2.50
C GLU A 256 16.63 -15.41 2.70
N LYS A 257 16.31 -16.16 1.64
CA LYS A 257 16.32 -17.64 1.70
C LYS A 257 17.71 -18.19 2.02
N GLN A 258 18.76 -17.62 1.42
CA GLN A 258 20.15 -18.03 1.68
C GLN A 258 20.58 -17.76 3.13
N ALA A 259 20.00 -16.73 3.76
CA ALA A 259 20.26 -16.38 5.15
C ALA A 259 19.37 -17.16 6.16
N GLY A 260 18.60 -18.15 5.70
CA GLY A 260 17.68 -18.91 6.56
C GLY A 260 16.43 -18.15 6.98
N GLY A 261 16.12 -17.03 6.32
CA GLY A 261 14.90 -16.27 6.55
C GLY A 261 13.68 -16.84 5.84
N VAL A 262 12.51 -16.32 6.20
CA VAL A 262 11.22 -16.71 5.60
C VAL A 262 10.70 -15.66 4.63
N LEU A 263 9.80 -16.09 3.75
CA LEU A 263 9.01 -15.17 2.94
C LEU A 263 7.53 -15.31 3.26
N THR A 264 6.84 -14.19 3.26
CA THR A 264 5.40 -14.08 3.49
C THR A 264 4.75 -13.32 2.34
N ILE A 265 3.48 -13.60 2.11
CA ILE A 265 2.62 -12.71 1.34
C ILE A 265 2.48 -11.44 2.17
N GLY A 266 3.08 -10.37 1.67
CA GLY A 266 3.00 -9.03 2.23
C GLY A 266 2.07 -8.15 1.41
N HIS A 267 1.62 -7.06 2.03
CA HIS A 267 0.82 -6.02 1.41
C HIS A 267 1.60 -5.32 0.28
N GLY A 268 2.88 -5.06 0.52
CA GLY A 268 3.79 -4.48 -0.47
C GLY A 268 3.66 -2.97 -0.73
N ASP A 269 2.52 -2.37 -0.40
CA ASP A 269 2.24 -0.93 -0.50
C ASP A 269 1.57 -0.37 0.77
N ALA A 270 2.09 -0.72 1.95
CA ALA A 270 1.53 -0.24 3.21
C ALA A 270 2.06 1.17 3.52
N TRP A 271 1.18 2.16 3.49
CA TRP A 271 1.40 3.56 3.84
C TRP A 271 0.08 4.15 4.37
N PRO A 272 0.07 5.36 4.99
CA PRO A 272 -1.10 5.93 5.67
C PRO A 272 -2.44 5.80 4.96
N ASN A 273 -2.48 6.06 3.65
CA ASN A 273 -3.71 6.04 2.86
C ASN A 273 -4.28 4.64 2.63
N ASN A 274 -3.45 3.61 2.79
CA ASN A 274 -3.83 2.20 2.63
C ASN A 274 -4.13 1.53 3.98
N VAL A 275 -4.34 2.33 5.03
CA VAL A 275 -4.69 1.86 6.37
C VAL A 275 -5.96 2.54 6.85
N LEU A 276 -6.97 1.74 7.18
CA LEU A 276 -8.16 2.23 7.87
C LEU A 276 -8.09 1.85 9.34
N VAL A 277 -8.44 2.79 10.21
CA VAL A 277 -8.40 2.63 11.67
C VAL A 277 -9.81 2.69 12.24
N LYS A 278 -10.02 1.93 13.31
CA LYS A 278 -11.21 2.02 14.15
C LYS A 278 -10.81 2.59 15.50
N ARG A 279 -11.54 3.60 15.97
CA ARG A 279 -11.27 4.28 17.24
C ARG A 279 -12.21 3.81 18.34
N ASP A 280 -11.68 3.71 19.56
CA ASP A 280 -12.49 3.46 20.77
C ASP A 280 -13.24 4.73 21.22
N ALA A 281 -14.03 4.61 22.29
CA ALA A 281 -14.79 5.74 22.85
C ALA A 281 -13.91 6.88 23.38
N GLN A 282 -12.61 6.65 23.57
CA GLN A 282 -11.61 7.65 24.00
C GLN A 282 -10.85 8.24 22.80
N GLY A 283 -11.19 7.86 21.57
CA GLY A 283 -10.53 8.32 20.35
C GLY A 283 -9.21 7.63 20.04
N ARG A 284 -8.82 6.59 20.81
CA ARG A 284 -7.58 5.84 20.59
C ARG A 284 -7.80 4.77 19.54
N THR A 285 -6.76 4.45 18.77
CA THR A 285 -6.86 3.41 17.74
C THR A 285 -6.99 2.02 18.37
N GLU A 286 -8.19 1.45 18.30
CA GLU A 286 -8.52 0.12 18.80
C GLU A 286 -8.03 -0.95 17.83
N HIS A 287 -8.19 -0.69 16.54
CA HIS A 287 -7.92 -1.67 15.49
C HIS A 287 -7.52 -0.98 14.18
N ALA A 288 -6.71 -1.66 13.37
CA ALA A 288 -6.38 -1.24 12.01
C ALA A 288 -6.63 -2.38 11.02
N VAL A 289 -6.97 -2.03 9.78
CA VAL A 289 -7.13 -2.95 8.66
C VAL A 289 -6.43 -2.36 7.43
N LEU A 290 -5.80 -3.23 6.65
CA LEU A 290 -5.11 -2.87 5.43
C LEU A 290 -6.08 -2.93 4.23
N VAL A 291 -5.92 -2.02 3.28
CA VAL A 291 -6.69 -1.94 2.04
C VAL A 291 -5.76 -1.65 0.86
N ASP A 292 -6.21 -1.90 -0.36
CA ASP A 292 -5.45 -1.70 -1.61
C ASP A 292 -4.22 -2.63 -1.75
N PHE A 293 -4.49 -3.88 -2.15
CA PHE A 293 -3.49 -4.94 -2.29
C PHE A 293 -2.85 -5.00 -3.69
N GLN A 294 -2.82 -3.88 -4.42
CA GLN A 294 -2.31 -3.81 -5.80
C GLN A 294 -0.82 -4.19 -5.95
N MET A 295 -0.02 -4.04 -4.87
CA MET A 295 1.40 -4.43 -4.83
C MET A 295 1.66 -5.68 -4.01
N VAL A 296 0.63 -6.53 -3.79
CA VAL A 296 0.79 -7.80 -3.09
C VAL A 296 1.96 -8.60 -3.69
N ARG A 297 2.78 -9.15 -2.81
CA ARG A 297 4.00 -9.86 -3.21
C ARG A 297 4.44 -10.85 -2.14
N LEU A 298 5.20 -11.86 -2.56
CA LEU A 298 5.99 -12.66 -1.64
C LEU A 298 7.24 -11.86 -1.23
N ALA A 299 7.54 -11.63 0.03
CA ALA A 299 8.75 -10.89 0.41
C ALA A 299 9.14 -11.24 1.85
N PRO A 300 10.34 -10.84 2.31
CA PRO A 300 10.61 -10.88 3.74
C PRO A 300 9.57 -10.04 4.50
N PRO A 301 8.98 -10.54 5.59
CA PRO A 301 8.01 -9.75 6.39
C PRO A 301 8.61 -8.44 6.92
N ALA A 302 9.93 -8.43 7.17
CA ALA A 302 10.65 -7.23 7.57
C ALA A 302 10.57 -6.10 6.54
N LEU A 303 10.45 -6.42 5.24
CA LEU A 303 10.34 -5.40 4.19
C LEU A 303 9.09 -4.55 4.40
N ASP A 304 7.93 -5.17 4.62
CA ASP A 304 6.66 -4.45 4.81
C ASP A 304 6.67 -3.61 6.09
N VAL A 305 7.21 -4.15 7.18
CA VAL A 305 7.30 -3.48 8.48
C VAL A 305 8.22 -2.26 8.41
N VAL A 306 9.45 -2.45 7.93
CA VAL A 306 10.45 -1.39 7.88
C VAL A 306 10.08 -0.34 6.85
N MET A 307 9.54 -0.75 5.69
CA MET A 307 9.04 0.18 4.67
C MET A 307 7.93 1.06 5.22
N PHE A 308 6.91 0.47 5.85
CA PHE A 308 5.78 1.20 6.43
C PHE A 308 6.24 2.22 7.48
N VAL A 309 7.02 1.79 8.48
CA VAL A 309 7.48 2.70 9.54
C VAL A 309 8.39 3.79 8.97
N THR A 310 9.22 3.48 7.98
CA THR A 310 10.10 4.46 7.32
C THR A 310 9.29 5.50 6.55
N MET A 311 8.29 5.08 5.77
CA MET A 311 7.51 5.98 4.91
C MET A 311 6.42 6.76 5.66
N SER A 312 5.96 6.25 6.80
CA SER A 312 4.79 6.80 7.50
C SER A 312 5.17 7.69 8.68
N THR A 313 6.38 7.58 9.22
CA THR A 313 6.76 8.29 10.45
C THR A 313 7.96 9.20 10.24
N ARG A 314 8.28 10.03 11.24
CA ARG A 314 9.44 10.92 11.25
C ARG A 314 10.63 10.26 11.96
N ARG A 315 11.85 10.71 11.66
CA ARG A 315 13.09 10.23 12.28
C ARG A 315 12.99 10.18 13.80
N ALA A 316 12.54 11.27 14.43
CA ALA A 316 12.41 11.36 15.89
C ALA A 316 11.45 10.31 16.48
N PHE A 317 10.39 9.94 15.76
CA PHE A 317 9.50 8.86 16.18
C PHE A 317 10.22 7.51 16.10
N ARG A 318 10.91 7.24 14.97
CA ARG A 318 11.66 5.99 14.78
C ARG A 318 12.78 5.81 15.80
N ASP A 319 13.56 6.85 16.05
CA ASP A 319 14.67 6.81 17.02
C ASP A 319 14.16 6.42 18.41
N LYS A 320 12.96 6.86 18.78
CA LYS A 320 12.34 6.58 20.07
C LYS A 320 11.61 5.24 20.12
N HIS A 321 10.93 4.84 19.04
CA HIS A 321 9.91 3.78 19.09
C HIS A 321 10.20 2.55 18.24
N LEU A 322 11.06 2.64 17.22
CA LEU A 322 11.29 1.54 16.27
C LEU A 322 11.74 0.23 16.94
N PRO A 323 12.69 0.20 17.89
CA PRO A 323 13.09 -1.06 18.53
C PRO A 323 11.94 -1.77 19.26
N GLY A 324 11.08 -0.99 19.94
CA GLY A 324 9.90 -1.52 20.63
C GLY A 324 8.85 -2.03 19.64
N LEU A 325 8.57 -1.28 18.58
CA LEU A 325 7.63 -1.67 17.53
C LEU A 325 8.06 -2.94 16.79
N LEU A 326 9.36 -3.12 16.51
CA LEU A 326 9.89 -4.34 15.91
C LEU A 326 9.72 -5.57 16.82
N ARG A 327 9.92 -5.37 18.13
CA ARG A 327 9.67 -6.39 19.13
C ARG A 327 8.20 -6.78 19.18
N GLU A 328 7.32 -5.80 19.36
CA GLU A 328 5.87 -6.03 19.45
C GLU A 328 5.32 -6.70 18.19
N TYR A 329 5.73 -6.24 17.00
CA TYR A 329 5.36 -6.88 15.73
C TYR A 329 5.75 -8.37 15.71
N TYR A 330 6.99 -8.70 16.11
CA TYR A 330 7.46 -10.08 16.10
C TYR A 330 6.73 -10.94 17.14
N ASP A 331 6.49 -10.40 18.33
CA ASP A 331 5.76 -11.10 19.39
C ASP A 331 4.31 -11.39 18.95
N ASP A 332 3.66 -10.44 18.29
CA ASP A 332 2.33 -10.62 17.70
C ASP A 332 2.36 -11.69 16.59
N LEU A 333 3.30 -11.62 15.66
CA LEU A 333 3.50 -12.61 14.59
C LEU A 333 3.67 -14.03 15.17
N ALA A 334 4.61 -14.19 16.11
CA ALA A 334 4.90 -15.47 16.75
C ALA A 334 3.71 -15.98 17.59
N GLY A 335 3.03 -15.08 18.30
CA GLY A 335 1.82 -15.37 19.05
C GLY A 335 0.70 -15.92 18.17
N TYR A 336 0.40 -15.23 17.06
CA TYR A 336 -0.64 -15.65 16.12
C TYR A 336 -0.35 -17.01 15.49
N CYS A 337 0.90 -17.27 15.09
CA CYS A 337 1.32 -18.56 14.57
C CYS A 337 1.22 -19.67 15.63
N ARG A 338 1.74 -19.44 16.85
CA ARG A 338 1.77 -20.45 17.92
C ARG A 338 0.36 -20.86 18.36
N GLN A 339 -0.54 -19.90 18.51
CA GLN A 339 -1.96 -20.15 18.81
C GLN A 339 -2.66 -21.04 17.76
N ARG A 340 -2.09 -21.13 16.55
CA ARG A 340 -2.63 -21.85 15.40
C ARG A 340 -1.77 -23.07 15.03
N GLY A 341 -0.92 -23.53 15.95
CA GLY A 341 -0.17 -24.78 15.83
C GLY A 341 1.10 -24.68 14.99
N LEU A 342 1.69 -23.49 14.85
CA LEU A 342 2.99 -23.28 14.20
C LEU A 342 3.92 -22.50 15.13
N ASP A 343 4.96 -23.14 15.67
CA ASP A 343 6.00 -22.40 16.41
C ASP A 343 7.08 -21.91 15.46
N ILE A 344 7.13 -20.59 15.25
CA ILE A 344 8.15 -20.00 14.39
C ILE A 344 9.45 -19.68 15.14
N THR A 345 9.44 -19.63 16.48
CA THR A 345 10.56 -19.06 17.25
C THR A 345 11.77 -19.98 17.32
N GLU A 346 11.55 -21.29 17.36
CA GLU A 346 12.62 -22.30 17.40
C GLU A 346 12.82 -23.00 16.05
N GLU A 347 11.73 -23.19 15.28
CA GLU A 347 11.74 -24.09 14.13
C GLU A 347 11.93 -23.40 12.77
N LEU A 348 11.65 -22.09 12.67
CA LEU A 348 11.48 -21.46 11.35
C LEU A 348 12.07 -20.05 11.22
N PHE A 349 11.76 -19.15 12.15
CA PHE A 349 12.04 -17.71 12.04
C PHE A 349 12.15 -17.07 13.43
N SER A 350 13.30 -17.22 14.08
CA SER A 350 13.60 -16.59 15.38
C SER A 350 13.64 -15.06 15.29
N PHE A 351 13.61 -14.39 16.45
CA PHE A 351 13.70 -12.93 16.45
C PHE A 351 15.06 -12.43 15.93
N GLU A 352 16.13 -13.15 16.22
CA GLU A 352 17.47 -12.84 15.72
C GLU A 352 17.49 -12.89 14.18
N THR A 353 16.85 -13.90 13.59
CA THR A 353 16.67 -14.01 12.13
C THR A 353 15.81 -12.88 11.59
N PHE A 354 14.74 -12.48 12.29
CA PHE A 354 13.94 -11.32 11.94
C PHE A 354 14.75 -10.02 11.97
N MET A 355 15.54 -9.78 13.01
CA MET A 355 16.40 -8.60 13.11
C MET A 355 17.50 -8.59 12.04
N ALA A 356 18.06 -9.75 11.69
CA ALA A 356 18.97 -9.87 10.56
C ALA A 356 18.26 -9.56 9.22
N SER A 357 16.98 -9.90 9.09
CA SER A 357 16.14 -9.50 7.95
C SER A 357 15.90 -7.98 7.92
N VAL A 358 15.59 -7.37 9.07
CA VAL A 358 15.46 -5.91 9.23
C VAL A 358 16.70 -5.18 8.72
N GLU A 359 17.90 -5.64 9.07
CA GLU A 359 19.14 -5.03 8.57
C GLU A 359 19.31 -5.20 7.05
N ARG A 360 18.96 -6.37 6.50
CA ARG A 360 19.04 -6.63 5.06
C ARG A 360 18.08 -5.79 4.23
N VAL A 361 16.90 -5.45 4.74
CA VAL A 361 15.92 -4.63 4.01
C VAL A 361 16.13 -3.13 4.21
N ARG A 362 16.95 -2.71 5.18
CA ARG A 362 17.10 -1.30 5.58
C ARG A 362 17.49 -0.37 4.42
N GLY A 363 18.46 -0.76 3.62
CA GLY A 363 18.92 0.03 2.46
C GLY A 363 17.82 0.21 1.41
N MET A 364 17.11 -0.87 1.08
CA MET A 364 15.97 -0.85 0.16
C MET A 364 14.83 0.03 0.69
N CYS A 365 14.47 -0.08 1.97
CA CYS A 365 13.39 0.72 2.56
C CYS A 365 13.71 2.22 2.56
N ARG A 366 14.97 2.59 2.80
CA ARG A 366 15.43 3.98 2.65
C ARG A 366 15.27 4.46 1.21
N ALA A 367 15.76 3.71 0.23
CA ALA A 367 15.65 4.06 -1.18
C ALA A 367 14.18 4.20 -1.63
N LEU A 368 13.28 3.34 -1.16
CA LEU A 368 11.84 3.48 -1.37
C LEU A 368 11.30 4.78 -0.74
N GLY A 369 11.64 5.05 0.52
CA GLY A 369 11.27 6.32 1.18
C GLY A 369 11.72 7.56 0.39
N ALA A 370 12.94 7.56 -0.13
CA ALA A 370 13.48 8.62 -0.98
C ALA A 370 12.73 8.76 -2.33
N ALA A 371 12.21 7.65 -2.86
CA ALA A 371 11.49 7.65 -4.13
C ALA A 371 10.08 8.23 -4.00
N TYR A 372 9.40 7.92 -2.90
CA TYR A 372 8.00 8.29 -2.67
C TYR A 372 7.86 9.70 -2.08
N THR A 373 8.70 10.08 -1.12
CA THR A 373 8.56 11.34 -0.36
C THR A 373 8.47 12.58 -1.25
N PRO A 374 9.34 12.78 -2.27
CA PRO A 374 9.27 13.96 -3.12
C PRO A 374 7.98 14.03 -3.96
N VAL A 375 7.30 12.90 -4.16
CA VAL A 375 6.04 12.83 -4.91
C VAL A 375 4.86 13.04 -3.99
N LEU A 376 4.79 12.28 -2.89
CA LEU A 376 3.65 12.31 -1.98
C LEU A 376 3.53 13.65 -1.23
N GLY A 377 4.65 14.32 -0.98
CA GLY A 377 4.68 15.67 -0.40
C GLY A 377 4.44 16.82 -1.37
N GLY A 378 4.15 16.52 -2.63
CA GLY A 378 4.01 17.52 -3.69
C GLY A 378 2.87 18.53 -3.46
N ASP A 379 2.79 19.52 -4.36
CA ASP A 379 1.71 20.49 -4.31
C ASP A 379 0.36 19.87 -4.72
N ASP A 380 -0.67 19.97 -3.87
CA ASP A 380 -1.97 19.32 -4.11
C ASP A 380 -2.66 19.84 -5.38
N ALA A 381 -2.43 21.10 -5.79
CA ALA A 381 -3.00 21.61 -7.03
C ALA A 381 -2.31 20.98 -8.24
N ASP A 382 -0.98 20.86 -8.19
CA ASP A 382 -0.22 20.15 -9.22
C ASP A 382 -0.61 18.66 -9.27
N MET A 383 -0.72 17.99 -8.11
CA MET A 383 -1.12 16.59 -8.04
C MET A 383 -2.56 16.38 -8.54
N ARG A 384 -3.51 17.25 -8.17
CA ARG A 384 -4.88 17.22 -8.72
C ARG A 384 -4.89 17.40 -10.24
N HIS A 385 -4.05 18.28 -10.78
CA HIS A 385 -3.95 18.47 -12.22
C HIS A 385 -3.38 17.23 -12.91
N LEU A 386 -2.33 16.63 -12.36
CA LEU A 386 -1.74 15.38 -12.86
C LEU A 386 -2.73 14.21 -12.83
N HIS A 387 -3.65 14.17 -11.86
CA HIS A 387 -4.65 13.11 -11.76
C HIS A 387 -5.76 13.18 -12.82
N GLN A 388 -5.94 14.34 -13.48
CA GLN A 388 -6.98 14.52 -14.51
C GLN A 388 -6.64 13.86 -15.86
N ASP A 389 -5.37 13.49 -16.07
CA ASP A 389 -4.87 12.98 -17.34
C ASP A 389 -3.86 11.84 -17.11
N GLY A 390 -4.27 10.62 -17.46
CA GLY A 390 -3.46 9.42 -17.28
C GLY A 390 -2.14 9.42 -18.05
N ASP A 391 -2.06 10.07 -19.21
CA ASP A 391 -0.80 10.19 -19.96
C ASP A 391 0.17 11.12 -19.23
N GLN A 392 -0.34 12.23 -18.67
CA GLN A 392 0.48 13.14 -17.86
C GLN A 392 0.99 12.44 -16.60
N ARG A 393 0.13 11.68 -15.93
CA ARG A 393 0.51 10.91 -14.74
C ARG A 393 1.53 9.82 -15.06
N ALA A 394 1.35 9.07 -16.15
CA ALA A 394 2.29 8.05 -16.60
C ALA A 394 3.66 8.67 -16.94
N ARG A 395 3.69 9.82 -17.63
CA ARG A 395 4.94 10.55 -17.90
C ARG A 395 5.57 11.10 -16.64
N PHE A 396 4.78 11.67 -15.73
CA PHE A 396 5.27 12.07 -14.42
C PHE A 396 5.95 10.90 -13.70
N LEU A 397 5.39 9.69 -13.79
CA LEU A 397 5.96 8.48 -13.18
C LEU A 397 7.16 7.87 -13.93
N THR A 398 7.39 8.20 -15.19
CA THR A 398 8.38 7.49 -16.03
C THR A 398 9.34 8.38 -16.82
N ASP A 399 9.26 9.70 -16.63
CA ASP A 399 10.13 10.69 -17.25
C ASP A 399 10.61 11.75 -16.23
N ALA A 400 11.93 11.77 -16.01
CA ALA A 400 12.56 12.68 -15.06
C ALA A 400 12.51 14.14 -15.53
N HIS A 401 12.38 14.39 -16.83
CA HIS A 401 12.23 15.75 -17.38
C HIS A 401 10.84 16.33 -17.12
N VAL A 402 9.85 15.49 -16.85
CA VAL A 402 8.49 15.91 -16.45
C VAL A 402 8.41 16.08 -14.94
N ARG A 403 8.84 15.07 -14.16
CA ARG A 403 8.77 15.13 -12.68
C ARG A 403 9.77 16.09 -12.05
N GLY A 404 11.01 16.10 -12.56
CA GLY A 404 12.14 16.82 -11.95
C GLY A 404 11.89 18.31 -11.72
N PRO A 405 11.42 19.07 -12.73
CA PRO A 405 11.11 20.49 -12.57
C PRO A 405 10.03 20.77 -11.51
N LEU A 406 9.00 19.91 -11.40
CA LEU A 406 7.95 20.05 -10.39
C LEU A 406 8.52 19.85 -8.98
N VAL A 407 9.28 18.77 -8.77
CA VAL A 407 9.93 18.46 -7.49
C VAL A 407 10.89 19.56 -7.05
N ALA A 408 11.69 20.10 -7.98
CA ALA A 408 12.60 21.21 -7.70
C ALA A 408 11.84 22.50 -7.35
N ARG A 409 10.71 22.77 -8.02
CA ARG A 409 9.85 23.92 -7.71
C ARG A 409 9.20 23.78 -6.34
N TRP A 410 8.68 22.61 -5.99
CA TRP A 410 8.13 22.33 -4.65
C TRP A 410 9.20 22.51 -3.57
N TYR A 411 10.44 22.06 -3.84
CA TYR A 411 11.56 22.25 -2.91
C TYR A 411 11.93 23.73 -2.74
N ALA A 412 11.86 24.53 -3.80
CA ALA A 412 12.20 25.95 -3.77
C ALA A 412 11.05 26.85 -3.27
N ALA A 413 9.84 26.33 -3.13
CA ALA A 413 8.67 27.11 -2.76
C ALA A 413 8.86 27.83 -1.42
N GLU A 414 8.48 29.10 -1.34
CA GLU A 414 8.54 29.87 -0.09
C GLU A 414 7.25 29.66 0.74
N GLY A 415 7.31 30.02 2.02
CA GLY A 415 6.21 29.90 2.96
C GLY A 415 6.07 28.51 3.59
N GLU A 416 5.09 28.39 4.49
CA GLU A 416 4.92 27.25 5.40
C GLU A 416 4.88 25.90 4.68
N ARG A 417 4.19 25.83 3.53
CA ARG A 417 4.11 24.61 2.72
C ARG A 417 5.48 24.19 2.20
N GLY A 418 6.23 25.12 1.61
CA GLY A 418 7.55 24.85 1.07
C GLY A 418 8.56 24.51 2.16
N ASP A 419 8.48 25.18 3.30
CA ASP A 419 9.29 24.86 4.49
C ASP A 419 9.01 23.45 5.00
N ARG A 420 7.73 23.07 5.10
CA ARG A 420 7.31 21.71 5.48
C ARG A 420 7.84 20.67 4.48
N TYR A 421 7.66 20.90 3.18
CA TYR A 421 8.14 19.99 2.15
C TYR A 421 9.67 19.83 2.18
N ARG A 422 10.43 20.93 2.26
CA ARG A 422 11.90 20.90 2.40
C ARG A 422 12.33 20.12 3.63
N ARG A 423 11.68 20.34 4.78
CA ARG A 423 12.00 19.63 6.02
C ARG A 423 11.81 18.12 5.88
N TYR A 424 10.77 17.69 5.17
CA TYR A 424 10.52 16.27 4.91
C TYR A 424 11.56 15.70 3.97
N VAL A 425 11.76 16.33 2.82
CA VAL A 425 12.74 15.89 1.83
C VAL A 425 14.16 15.82 2.42
N ASN A 426 14.58 16.82 3.19
CA ASN A 426 15.91 16.85 3.80
C ASN A 426 16.09 15.70 4.80
N GLU A 427 15.12 15.45 5.68
CA GLU A 427 15.21 14.34 6.64
C GLU A 427 15.38 13.00 5.93
N TYR A 428 14.63 12.74 4.85
CA TYR A 428 14.78 11.51 4.08
C TYR A 428 16.13 11.44 3.35
N LEU A 429 16.56 12.52 2.70
CA LEU A 429 17.88 12.56 2.05
C LEU A 429 19.00 12.26 3.05
N GLU A 430 18.92 12.84 4.25
CA GLU A 430 19.88 12.56 5.32
C GLU A 430 19.86 11.10 5.76
N GLU A 431 18.69 10.50 5.98
CA GLU A 431 18.58 9.10 6.39
C GLU A 431 19.09 8.12 5.34
N VAL A 432 18.75 8.39 4.08
CA VAL A 432 19.10 7.56 2.94
C VAL A 432 20.60 7.61 2.68
N LEU A 433 21.19 8.80 2.79
CA LEU A 433 22.60 9.04 2.51
C LEU A 433 23.50 8.87 3.75
N GLY A 434 22.92 8.53 4.92
CA GLY A 434 23.65 8.34 6.18
C GLY A 434 24.27 9.63 6.73
N LEU A 435 23.62 10.76 6.52
CA LEU A 435 24.07 12.08 6.94
C LEU A 435 23.48 12.44 8.32
N PRO A 436 24.20 13.26 9.12
CA PRO A 436 23.63 13.79 10.35
C PRO A 436 22.44 14.72 10.07
N PRO A 437 21.53 14.90 11.04
CA PRO A 437 20.48 15.91 10.94
C PRO A 437 21.05 17.29 10.68
N SER A 438 20.55 18.00 9.67
CA SER A 438 20.91 19.40 9.44
C SER A 438 20.35 20.27 10.56
N ALA A 439 21.06 21.33 10.94
CA ALA A 439 20.57 22.27 11.94
C ALA A 439 19.26 22.91 11.44
N ALA A 440 18.23 22.83 12.28
CA ALA A 440 16.85 23.24 11.97
C ALA A 440 16.71 24.73 11.68
#